data_AF-A0A968KUR3-F1
#
_entry.id   AF-A0A968KUR3-F1
#
_cell.length_a   1.000
_cell.length_b   1.000
_cell.length_c   1.000
_cell.angle_alpha   90.00
_cell.angle_beta   90.00
_cell.angle_gamma   90.00
#
_symmetry.space_group_name_H-M   'P 1'
#
loop_
_entity.id
_entity.type
_entity.pdbx_description
1 polymer ?
#
loop_
_entity_poly.entity_id
_entity_poly.type
_entity_poly.pdbx_seq_one_letter_code
_entity_poly.pdbx_strand_id
1 'polypeptide(L)'
;MSTSQEATSAPPTSRISRSRAPKKPKKSQIPFGILLVGVLIALGIFFQGKSSELATYWVFGLAFGYILQRSRFCFTASFRDPCISGGTSITRAVLVAIAITSIGFAGIKIGAGGALDMAGVNPIGLPMMVGGVVFGIGMVIAGGCASGTVMRVGEGFVMQMLSLFFFVVGSLWGAHDMGAFWDKFNVNAPRIYLPHAVGWFWAVVIQFGIILMIYMAAVKWQEKKLGSRE
;
A
#
# COMPACT_ATOMS: atom_id res chain seq x y z
N MET A 1 -13.95 -80.72 -3.12
CA MET A 1 -15.06 -79.75 -3.08
C MET A 1 -14.50 -78.43 -3.53
N SER A 2 -14.83 -78.08 -4.76
CA SER A 2 -14.42 -76.92 -5.54
C SER A 2 -15.04 -75.64 -4.97
N THR A 3 -14.27 -74.56 -4.90
CA THR A 3 -14.77 -73.19 -5.06
C THR A 3 -13.60 -72.28 -5.41
N SER A 4 -13.51 -71.99 -6.70
CA SER A 4 -12.77 -70.89 -7.28
C SER A 4 -13.36 -69.57 -6.78
N GLN A 5 -12.52 -68.63 -6.33
CA GLN A 5 -12.90 -67.21 -6.22
C GLN A 5 -11.88 -66.38 -7.00
N GLU A 6 -12.31 -66.10 -8.22
CA GLU A 6 -12.30 -64.83 -8.93
C GLU A 6 -11.26 -63.77 -8.57
N ALA A 7 -10.53 -63.38 -9.61
CA ALA A 7 -9.62 -62.26 -9.68
C ALA A 7 -10.30 -60.92 -9.32
N THR A 8 -9.63 -60.10 -8.52
CA THR A 8 -9.78 -58.65 -8.57
C THR A 8 -8.40 -58.05 -8.81
N SER A 9 -8.09 -57.82 -10.08
CA SER A 9 -6.91 -57.10 -10.54
C SER A 9 -6.97 -55.65 -10.06
N ALA A 10 -6.00 -55.25 -9.23
CA ALA A 10 -5.77 -53.85 -8.92
C ALA A 10 -5.46 -53.08 -10.21
N PRO A 11 -6.00 -51.87 -10.42
CA PRO A 11 -5.67 -51.07 -11.59
C PRO A 11 -4.17 -50.71 -11.55
N PRO A 12 -3.46 -50.75 -12.69
CA PRO A 12 -2.07 -50.34 -12.72
C PRO A 12 -1.99 -48.85 -12.38
N THR A 13 -1.36 -48.53 -11.25
CA THR A 13 -1.02 -47.16 -10.89
C THR A 13 0.01 -46.67 -11.92
N SER A 14 -0.47 -46.05 -12.98
CA SER A 14 0.38 -45.42 -13.98
C SER A 14 1.16 -44.30 -13.27
N ARG A 15 2.42 -44.59 -12.94
CA ARG A 15 3.38 -43.59 -12.50
C ARG A 15 3.58 -42.65 -13.68
N ILE A 16 2.84 -41.56 -13.71
CA ILE A 16 3.07 -40.45 -14.62
C ILE A 16 4.44 -39.86 -14.24
N SER A 17 5.49 -40.38 -14.89
CA SER A 17 6.81 -39.78 -14.87
C SER A 17 6.69 -38.43 -15.58
N ARG A 18 6.51 -37.35 -14.80
CA ARG A 18 6.62 -35.99 -15.31
C ARG A 18 8.07 -35.79 -15.75
N SER A 19 8.32 -35.98 -17.04
CA SER A 19 9.54 -35.53 -17.69
C SER A 19 9.72 -34.04 -17.37
N ARG A 20 10.74 -33.73 -16.57
CA ARG A 20 11.11 -32.36 -16.23
C ARG A 20 11.67 -31.72 -17.50
N ALA A 21 10.89 -30.86 -18.13
CA ALA A 21 11.37 -30.04 -19.24
C ALA A 21 12.66 -29.28 -18.83
N PRO A 22 13.67 -29.19 -19.69
CA PRO A 22 14.92 -28.51 -19.38
C PRO A 22 14.66 -27.01 -19.12
N LYS A 23 15.12 -26.51 -17.97
CA LYS A 23 15.08 -25.09 -17.64
C LYS A 23 15.96 -24.33 -18.64
N LYS A 24 15.35 -23.47 -19.46
CA LYS A 24 16.07 -22.54 -20.36
C LYS A 24 17.08 -21.71 -19.55
N PRO A 25 18.30 -21.47 -20.08
CA PRO A 25 19.33 -20.72 -19.37
C PRO A 25 18.84 -19.29 -19.08
N LYS A 26 18.91 -18.88 -17.81
CA LYS A 26 18.55 -17.52 -17.39
C LYS A 26 19.55 -16.55 -18.00
N LYS A 27 19.09 -15.73 -18.95
CA LYS A 27 19.85 -14.58 -19.50
C LYS A 27 20.31 -13.71 -18.32
N SER A 28 21.59 -13.30 -18.31
CA SER A 28 22.12 -12.53 -17.18
C SER A 28 21.36 -11.21 -17.06
N GLN A 29 20.64 -11.04 -15.96
CA GLN A 29 19.84 -9.84 -15.68
C GLN A 29 20.66 -8.76 -14.95
N ILE A 30 21.88 -9.10 -14.53
CA ILE A 30 22.89 -8.24 -13.92
C ILE A 30 23.26 -7.02 -14.80
N PRO A 31 23.53 -7.15 -16.13
CA PRO A 31 23.85 -5.99 -16.96
C PRO A 31 22.71 -4.97 -17.05
N PHE A 32 21.46 -5.42 -17.08
CA PHE A 32 20.31 -4.51 -17.04
C PHE A 32 20.20 -3.78 -15.69
N GLY A 33 20.53 -4.44 -14.58
CA GLY A 33 20.58 -3.81 -13.26
C GLY A 33 21.65 -2.72 -13.16
N ILE A 34 22.86 -2.99 -13.65
CA ILE A 34 23.97 -2.01 -13.65
C ILE A 34 23.65 -0.82 -14.55
N LEU A 35 23.09 -1.07 -15.74
CA LEU A 35 22.64 -0.01 -16.65
C LEU A 35 21.60 0.88 -15.97
N LEU A 36 20.62 0.28 -15.28
CA LEU A 36 19.55 1.01 -14.61
C LEU A 36 20.11 1.87 -13.46
N VAL A 37 21.02 1.34 -12.64
CA VAL A 37 21.69 2.13 -11.59
C VAL A 37 22.50 3.28 -12.18
N GLY A 38 23.21 3.06 -13.29
CA GLY A 38 23.95 4.10 -14.00
C GLY A 38 23.04 5.22 -14.53
N VAL A 39 21.90 4.86 -15.14
CA VAL A 39 20.90 5.81 -15.63
C VAL A 39 20.28 6.61 -14.48
N LEU A 40 20.00 5.96 -13.35
CA LEU A 40 19.50 6.64 -12.17
C LEU A 40 20.52 7.69 -11.68
N ILE A 41 21.78 7.31 -11.47
CA ILE A 41 22.82 8.24 -11.00
C ILE A 41 23.01 9.42 -11.98
N ALA A 42 23.02 9.14 -13.29
CA ALA A 42 23.12 10.18 -14.32
C ALA A 42 21.94 11.17 -14.28
N LEU A 43 20.71 10.68 -14.09
CA LEU A 43 19.53 11.52 -13.90
C LEU A 43 19.61 12.36 -12.62
N GLY A 44 20.13 11.80 -11.52
CA GLY A 44 20.35 12.54 -10.28
C GLY A 44 21.33 13.72 -10.45
N ILE A 45 22.43 13.50 -11.17
CA ILE A 45 23.41 14.55 -11.49
C ILE A 45 22.83 15.59 -12.46
N PHE A 46 22.03 15.15 -13.43
CA PHE A 46 21.33 16.07 -14.33
C PHE A 46 20.33 16.97 -13.60
N PHE A 47 19.56 16.41 -12.64
CA PHE A 47 18.62 17.17 -11.83
C PHE A 47 19.31 18.16 -10.88
N GLN A 48 20.48 17.81 -10.33
CA GLN A 48 21.31 18.73 -9.55
C GLN A 48 21.65 20.01 -10.33
N GLY A 49 21.86 19.91 -11.65
CA GLY A 49 22.18 21.07 -12.50
C GLY A 49 21.02 22.02 -12.78
N LYS A 50 19.76 21.63 -12.48
CA LYS A 50 18.56 22.46 -12.69
C LYS A 50 18.06 23.08 -11.39
N SER A 51 18.01 22.31 -10.31
CA SER A 51 17.75 22.83 -8.96
C SER A 51 18.11 21.79 -7.90
N SER A 52 18.63 22.26 -6.75
CA SER A 52 19.01 21.38 -5.65
C SER A 52 17.81 20.64 -5.03
N GLU A 53 16.62 21.21 -5.11
CA GLU A 53 15.39 20.61 -4.57
C GLU A 53 14.96 19.35 -5.34
N LEU A 54 15.05 19.37 -6.68
CA LEU A 54 14.67 18.22 -7.52
C LEU A 54 15.53 16.99 -7.21
N ALA A 55 16.81 17.20 -6.91
CA ALA A 55 17.71 16.12 -6.53
C ALA A 55 17.28 15.46 -5.21
N THR A 56 16.84 16.24 -4.22
CA THR A 56 16.35 15.69 -2.95
C THR A 56 15.07 14.87 -3.12
N TYR A 57 14.11 15.34 -3.93
CA TYR A 57 12.89 14.59 -4.23
C TYR A 57 13.17 13.31 -5.00
N TRP A 58 14.14 13.33 -5.90
CA TRP A 58 14.53 12.16 -6.67
C TRP A 58 15.16 11.07 -5.79
N VAL A 59 16.10 11.44 -4.91
CA VAL A 59 16.70 10.49 -3.93
C VAL A 59 15.64 9.96 -2.98
N PHE A 60 14.75 10.83 -2.47
CA PHE A 60 13.67 10.43 -1.58
C PHE A 60 12.69 9.48 -2.25
N GLY A 61 12.31 9.74 -3.50
CA GLY A 61 11.42 8.88 -4.28
C GLY A 61 12.00 7.49 -4.53
N LEU A 62 13.30 7.40 -4.84
CA LEU A 62 13.98 6.10 -4.98
C LEU A 62 14.05 5.33 -3.67
N ALA A 63 14.45 6.00 -2.58
CA ALA A 63 14.51 5.39 -1.26
C ALA A 63 13.12 4.89 -0.83
N PHE A 64 12.09 5.71 -1.01
CA PHE A 64 10.71 5.37 -0.68
C PHE A 64 10.21 4.19 -1.52
N GLY A 65 10.45 4.20 -2.84
CA GLY A 65 10.09 3.09 -3.72
C GLY A 65 10.76 1.77 -3.34
N TYR A 66 12.05 1.80 -3.00
CA TYR A 66 12.79 0.63 -2.53
C TYR A 66 12.23 0.07 -1.21
N ILE A 67 11.94 0.96 -0.25
CA ILE A 67 11.34 0.58 1.03
C ILE A 67 9.96 -0.05 0.81
N LEU A 68 9.11 0.53 -0.04
CA LEU A 68 7.81 -0.04 -0.37
C LEU A 68 7.98 -1.45 -0.95
N GLN A 69 8.85 -1.62 -1.95
CA GLN A 69 9.07 -2.91 -2.59
C GLN A 69 9.53 -3.99 -1.60
N ARG A 70 10.44 -3.64 -0.68
CA ARG A 70 10.98 -4.58 0.31
C ARG A 70 9.96 -4.91 1.40
N SER A 71 9.16 -3.93 1.82
CA SER A 71 8.14 -4.09 2.87
C SER A 71 6.84 -4.71 2.38
N ARG A 72 6.64 -4.82 1.04
CA ARG A 72 5.38 -5.28 0.42
C ARG A 72 4.17 -4.56 1.00
N PHE A 73 4.29 -3.25 1.18
CA PHE A 73 3.33 -2.44 1.90
C PHE A 73 1.99 -2.35 1.16
N CYS A 74 0.94 -2.93 1.74
CA CYS A 74 -0.39 -2.97 1.12
C CYS A 74 -1.51 -2.67 2.13
N PHE A 75 -2.13 -1.49 2.02
CA PHE A 75 -3.26 -1.10 2.87
C PHE A 75 -4.46 -2.05 2.75
N THR A 76 -4.78 -2.53 1.54
CA THR A 76 -5.90 -3.47 1.37
C THR A 76 -5.61 -4.80 2.09
N ALA A 77 -4.36 -5.27 2.07
CA ALA A 77 -3.96 -6.47 2.80
C ALA A 77 -4.01 -6.25 4.32
N SER A 78 -3.63 -5.08 4.83
CA SER A 78 -3.69 -4.81 6.27
C SER A 78 -5.11 -4.87 6.86
N PHE A 79 -6.15 -4.61 6.07
CA PHE A 79 -7.54 -4.78 6.51
C PHE A 79 -8.09 -6.18 6.21
N ARG A 80 -7.69 -6.81 5.10
CA ARG A 80 -8.19 -8.11 4.68
C ARG A 80 -7.57 -9.28 5.46
N ASP A 81 -6.27 -9.23 5.73
CA ASP A 81 -5.52 -10.35 6.30
C ASP A 81 -5.95 -10.67 7.75
N PRO A 82 -6.17 -9.70 8.66
CA PRO A 82 -6.74 -9.98 9.99
C PRO A 82 -8.12 -10.66 9.91
N CYS A 83 -8.96 -10.20 8.98
CA CYS A 83 -10.32 -10.69 8.79
C CYS A 83 -10.38 -12.11 8.22
N ILE A 84 -9.48 -12.46 7.29
CA ILE A 84 -9.47 -13.77 6.62
C ILE A 84 -8.48 -14.73 7.28
N SER A 85 -7.18 -14.42 7.25
CA SER A 85 -6.11 -15.32 7.71
C SER A 85 -5.76 -15.18 9.18
N GLY A 86 -6.19 -14.09 9.84
CA GLY A 86 -5.85 -13.79 11.23
C GLY A 86 -4.41 -13.29 11.45
N GLY A 87 -3.61 -13.21 10.39
CA GLY A 87 -2.26 -12.64 10.45
C GLY A 87 -2.32 -11.11 10.57
N THR A 88 -1.71 -10.53 11.60
CA THR A 88 -1.72 -9.07 11.82
C THR A 88 -0.37 -8.40 11.60
N SER A 89 0.62 -9.10 11.02
CA SER A 89 1.97 -8.57 10.81
C SER A 89 1.97 -7.30 9.93
N ILE A 90 1.27 -7.31 8.80
CA ILE A 90 1.17 -6.15 7.90
C ILE A 90 0.35 -5.03 8.57
N THR A 91 -0.73 -5.37 9.28
CA THR A 91 -1.56 -4.40 10.00
C THR A 91 -0.80 -3.67 11.09
N ARG A 92 -0.01 -4.38 11.90
CA ARG A 92 0.88 -3.80 12.91
C ARG A 92 1.91 -2.87 12.27
N ALA A 93 2.53 -3.29 11.17
CA ALA A 93 3.50 -2.47 10.46
C ALA A 93 2.88 -1.16 9.91
N VAL A 94 1.67 -1.22 9.35
CA VAL A 94 0.94 -0.03 8.87
C VAL A 94 0.60 0.91 10.03
N LEU A 95 0.12 0.39 11.17
CA LEU A 95 -0.21 1.22 12.34
C LEU A 95 1.02 1.95 12.89
N VAL A 96 2.16 1.26 13.00
CA VAL A 96 3.43 1.87 13.43
C VAL A 96 3.91 2.91 12.42
N ALA A 97 3.81 2.63 11.12
CA ALA A 97 4.17 3.59 10.08
C ALA A 97 3.31 4.87 10.14
N ILE A 98 2.00 4.74 10.37
CA ILE A 98 1.10 5.87 10.58
C ILE A 98 1.52 6.65 11.83
N ALA A 99 1.82 5.98 12.94
CA ALA A 99 2.25 6.62 14.19
C ALA A 99 3.52 7.48 14.01
N ILE A 100 4.56 6.91 13.38
CA ILE A 100 5.83 7.59 13.11
C ILE A 100 5.61 8.76 12.15
N THR A 101 4.83 8.55 11.09
CA THR A 101 4.51 9.59 10.10
C THR A 101 3.74 10.74 10.75
N SER A 102 2.78 10.44 11.64
CA SER A 102 2.06 11.45 12.41
C SER A 102 2.99 12.29 13.29
N ILE A 103 4.01 11.70 13.94
CA ILE A 103 5.03 12.47 14.69
C ILE A 103 5.85 13.34 13.75
N GLY A 104 6.27 12.80 12.60
CA GLY A 104 7.05 13.56 11.62
C GLY A 104 6.32 14.79 11.13
N PHE A 105 5.06 14.64 10.71
CA PHE A 105 4.21 15.76 10.31
C PHE A 105 3.92 16.72 11.47
N ALA A 106 3.75 16.18 12.68
CA ALA A 106 3.57 16.97 13.88
C ALA A 106 4.76 17.89 14.14
N GLY A 107 5.98 17.32 14.17
CA GLY A 107 7.21 18.07 14.40
C GLY A 107 7.48 19.12 13.32
N ILE A 108 7.24 18.79 12.05
CA ILE A 108 7.42 19.74 10.94
C ILE A 108 6.49 20.95 11.07
N LYS A 109 5.21 20.74 11.39
CA LYS A 109 4.25 21.85 11.51
C LYS A 109 4.50 22.73 12.74
N ILE A 110 4.92 22.15 13.88
CA ILE A 110 5.36 22.93 15.05
C ILE A 110 6.63 23.72 14.71
N GLY A 111 7.61 23.09 14.06
CA GLY A 111 8.87 23.72 13.66
C GLY A 111 8.69 24.83 12.62
N ALA A 112 7.64 24.75 11.80
CA ALA A 112 7.24 25.79 10.85
C ALA A 112 6.44 26.95 11.48
N GLY A 113 6.32 27.00 12.82
CA GLY A 113 5.68 28.10 13.55
C GLY A 113 4.21 28.32 13.19
N GLY A 114 3.49 27.29 12.74
CA GLY A 114 2.08 27.40 12.33
C GLY A 114 1.84 27.93 10.91
N ALA A 115 2.87 28.22 10.11
CA ALA A 115 2.68 28.65 8.72
C ALA A 115 2.04 27.57 7.82
N LEU A 116 2.10 26.30 8.23
CA LEU A 116 1.55 25.13 7.53
C LEU A 116 0.31 24.54 8.24
N ASP A 117 -0.29 25.27 9.18
CA ASP A 117 -1.39 24.77 10.02
C ASP A 117 -2.70 24.52 9.24
N MET A 118 -2.81 24.93 7.98
CA MET A 118 -3.94 24.58 7.09
C MET A 118 -3.52 23.83 5.81
N ALA A 119 -2.22 23.61 5.62
CA ALA A 119 -1.72 22.93 4.44
C ALA A 119 -2.08 21.43 4.49
N GLY A 120 -2.91 20.99 3.54
CA GLY A 120 -3.27 19.58 3.35
C GLY A 120 -4.49 19.08 4.13
N VAL A 121 -5.27 19.94 4.79
CA VAL A 121 -6.59 19.53 5.32
C VAL A 121 -7.67 19.82 4.31
N ASN A 122 -8.17 18.74 3.74
CA ASN A 122 -9.30 18.78 2.86
C ASN A 122 -10.60 18.78 3.69
N PRO A 123 -11.60 19.58 3.30
CA PRO A 123 -12.91 19.55 3.96
C PRO A 123 -13.51 18.14 3.95
N ILE A 124 -14.14 17.79 5.07
CA ILE A 124 -14.86 16.53 5.23
C ILE A 124 -16.24 16.72 4.61
N GLY A 125 -16.30 16.59 3.29
CA GLY A 125 -17.53 16.71 2.51
C GLY A 125 -18.13 15.36 2.14
N LEU A 126 -19.39 15.38 1.69
CA LEU A 126 -20.04 14.27 1.00
C LEU A 126 -19.17 13.63 -0.11
N PRO A 127 -18.40 14.41 -0.91
CA PRO A 127 -17.37 13.89 -1.81
C PRO A 127 -16.40 12.88 -1.22
N MET A 128 -15.91 13.14 -0.02
CA MET A 128 -14.91 12.27 0.60
C MET A 128 -15.53 10.93 1.01
N MET A 129 -16.78 10.94 1.48
CA MET A 129 -17.46 9.71 1.86
C MET A 129 -17.80 8.84 0.64
N VAL A 130 -18.40 9.44 -0.39
CA VAL A 130 -18.74 8.73 -1.63
C VAL A 130 -17.49 8.27 -2.36
N GLY A 131 -16.49 9.14 -2.49
CA GLY A 131 -15.20 8.82 -3.10
C GLY A 131 -14.45 7.71 -2.37
N GLY A 132 -14.47 7.71 -1.03
CA GLY A 132 -13.84 6.65 -0.23
C GLY A 132 -14.48 5.28 -0.45
N VAL A 133 -15.81 5.21 -0.55
CA VAL A 133 -16.53 3.95 -0.84
C VAL A 133 -16.22 3.46 -2.26
N VAL A 134 -16.31 4.33 -3.26
CA VAL A 134 -16.02 3.97 -4.66
C VAL A 134 -14.57 3.56 -4.84
N PHE A 135 -13.64 4.29 -4.22
CA PHE A 135 -12.21 3.95 -4.20
C PHE A 135 -11.96 2.60 -3.52
N GLY A 136 -12.65 2.32 -2.42
CA GLY A 136 -12.63 1.02 -1.74
C GLY A 136 -13.06 -0.14 -2.64
N ILE A 137 -14.20 0.01 -3.31
CA ILE A 137 -14.70 -0.97 -4.28
C ILE A 137 -13.68 -1.16 -5.42
N GLY A 138 -13.13 -0.06 -5.93
CA GLY A 138 -12.07 -0.08 -6.95
C GLY A 138 -10.82 -0.84 -6.51
N MET A 139 -10.36 -0.66 -5.27
CA MET A 139 -9.21 -1.39 -4.71
C MET A 139 -9.44 -2.90 -4.65
N VAL A 140 -10.66 -3.34 -4.35
CA VAL A 140 -11.02 -4.77 -4.32
C VAL A 140 -11.03 -5.35 -5.73
N ILE A 141 -11.64 -4.64 -6.70
CA ILE A 141 -11.71 -5.07 -8.11
C ILE A 141 -10.31 -5.11 -8.75
N ALA A 142 -9.46 -4.12 -8.48
CA ALA A 142 -8.09 -4.05 -8.98
C ALA A 142 -7.15 -5.11 -8.36
N GLY A 143 -7.57 -5.76 -7.26
CA GLY A 143 -6.77 -6.76 -6.57
C GLY A 143 -5.52 -6.18 -5.87
N GLY A 144 -5.56 -4.91 -5.47
CA GLY A 144 -4.44 -4.23 -4.81
C GLY A 144 -4.74 -2.77 -4.45
N CYS A 145 -3.97 -2.23 -3.50
CA CYS A 145 -3.96 -0.80 -3.20
C CYS A 145 -3.00 -0.04 -4.13
N ALA A 146 -3.07 1.29 -4.15
CA ALA A 146 -2.24 2.15 -4.99
C ALA A 146 -0.72 1.89 -4.83
N SER A 147 -0.20 1.73 -3.61
CA SER A 147 1.21 1.39 -3.42
C SER A 147 1.54 0.00 -3.99
N GLY A 148 0.64 -0.97 -3.75
CA GLY A 148 0.76 -2.34 -4.23
C GLY A 148 0.75 -2.47 -5.75
N THR A 149 -0.03 -1.66 -6.46
CA THR A 149 -0.08 -1.66 -7.92
C THR A 149 1.19 -1.09 -8.51
N VAL A 150 1.71 0.04 -8.00
CA VAL A 150 2.98 0.64 -8.45
C VAL A 150 4.16 -0.32 -8.24
N MET A 151 4.24 -0.98 -7.08
CA MET A 151 5.29 -1.98 -6.83
C MET A 151 5.22 -3.16 -7.81
N ARG A 152 4.02 -3.73 -8.03
CA ARG A 152 3.83 -4.86 -8.95
C ARG A 152 4.07 -4.48 -10.42
N VAL A 153 3.76 -3.25 -10.80
CA VAL A 153 4.16 -2.69 -12.10
C VAL A 153 5.68 -2.67 -12.23
N GLY A 154 6.40 -2.24 -11.18
CA GLY A 154 7.86 -2.29 -11.13
C GLY A 154 8.44 -3.71 -11.22
N GLU A 155 7.72 -4.72 -10.76
CA GLU A 155 8.09 -6.14 -10.91
C GLU A 155 7.73 -6.74 -12.29
N GLY A 156 7.02 -5.98 -13.14
CA GLY A 156 6.65 -6.39 -14.50
C GLY A 156 5.29 -7.08 -14.64
N PHE A 157 4.38 -6.97 -13.65
CA PHE A 157 3.05 -7.53 -13.75
C PHE A 157 2.16 -6.72 -14.71
N VAL A 158 1.90 -7.27 -15.90
CA VAL A 158 1.13 -6.61 -16.97
C VAL A 158 -0.30 -6.27 -16.56
N MET A 159 -0.95 -7.15 -15.78
CA MET A 159 -2.31 -6.88 -15.24
C MET A 159 -2.36 -5.60 -14.39
N GLN A 160 -1.31 -5.33 -13.61
CA GLN A 160 -1.23 -4.13 -12.76
C GLN A 160 -0.86 -2.88 -13.57
N MET A 161 -0.20 -3.02 -14.71
CA MET A 161 0.06 -1.90 -15.63
C MET A 161 -1.25 -1.31 -16.16
N LEU A 162 -2.20 -2.19 -16.53
CA LEU A 162 -3.52 -1.76 -16.99
C LEU A 162 -4.30 -1.06 -15.87
N SER A 163 -4.29 -1.63 -14.66
CA SER A 163 -4.93 -1.00 -13.50
C SER A 163 -4.34 0.37 -13.17
N LEU A 164 -3.02 0.52 -13.23
CA LEU A 164 -2.34 1.80 -12.99
C LEU A 164 -2.76 2.83 -14.06
N PHE A 165 -2.81 2.44 -15.33
CA PHE A 165 -3.24 3.33 -16.40
C PHE A 165 -4.65 3.90 -16.16
N PHE A 166 -5.64 3.04 -15.90
CA PHE A 166 -7.00 3.50 -15.58
C PHE A 166 -7.06 4.29 -14.27
N PHE A 167 -6.24 3.96 -13.28
CA PHE A 167 -6.14 4.72 -12.05
C PHE A 167 -5.64 6.15 -12.29
N VAL A 168 -4.63 6.33 -13.15
CA VAL A 168 -4.11 7.66 -13.52
C VAL A 168 -5.14 8.44 -14.33
N VAL A 169 -5.74 7.83 -15.35
CA VAL A 169 -6.78 8.48 -16.19
C VAL A 169 -7.98 8.88 -15.32
N GLY A 170 -8.46 7.99 -14.45
CA GLY A 170 -9.56 8.28 -13.53
C GLY A 170 -9.22 9.36 -12.51
N SER A 171 -7.98 9.40 -12.01
CA SER A 171 -7.53 10.44 -11.08
C SER A 171 -7.44 11.81 -11.73
N LEU A 172 -6.95 11.88 -12.98
CA LEU A 172 -6.92 13.12 -13.76
C LEU A 172 -8.32 13.63 -14.08
N TRP A 173 -9.21 12.72 -14.48
CA TRP A 173 -10.62 13.04 -14.72
C TRP A 173 -11.31 13.54 -13.44
N GLY A 174 -11.11 12.85 -12.32
CA GLY A 174 -11.63 13.26 -11.03
C GLY A 174 -11.11 14.62 -10.57
N ALA A 175 -9.83 14.93 -10.83
CA ALA A 175 -9.24 16.24 -10.52
C ALA A 175 -9.83 17.37 -11.39
N HIS A 176 -10.18 17.08 -12.64
CA HIS A 176 -10.87 18.03 -13.51
C HIS A 176 -12.31 18.31 -13.06
N ASP A 177 -13.08 17.27 -12.73
CA ASP A 177 -14.47 17.39 -12.28
C ASP A 177 -14.63 17.92 -10.83
N MET A 178 -13.55 17.95 -10.05
CA MET A 178 -13.58 18.47 -8.68
C MET A 178 -14.07 19.92 -8.59
N GLY A 179 -13.62 20.81 -9.50
CA GLY A 179 -13.97 22.24 -9.45
C GLY A 179 -15.39 22.58 -9.93
N ALA A 180 -15.98 21.78 -10.81
CA ALA A 180 -17.29 22.10 -11.41
C ALA A 180 -18.48 21.44 -10.70
N PHE A 181 -18.31 20.19 -10.26
CA PHE A 181 -19.39 19.38 -9.69
C PHE A 181 -19.26 19.23 -8.18
N TRP A 182 -18.08 18.93 -7.67
CA TRP A 182 -17.87 18.60 -6.26
C TRP A 182 -17.79 19.82 -5.34
N ASP A 183 -17.29 20.96 -5.82
CA ASP A 183 -17.25 22.20 -5.03
C ASP A 183 -18.64 22.68 -4.59
N LYS A 184 -19.68 22.44 -5.40
CA LYS A 184 -21.08 22.78 -5.05
C LYS A 184 -21.60 21.99 -3.84
N PHE A 185 -21.09 20.77 -3.64
CA PHE A 185 -21.42 19.92 -2.49
C PHE A 185 -20.50 20.14 -1.28
N ASN A 186 -19.47 20.98 -1.43
CA ASN A 186 -18.41 21.19 -0.45
C ASN A 186 -18.51 22.55 0.27
N VAL A 187 -19.45 23.41 -0.14
CA VAL A 187 -19.65 24.77 0.40
C VAL A 187 -19.96 24.79 1.91
N ASN A 188 -20.59 23.73 2.43
CA ASN A 188 -20.96 23.62 3.85
C ASN A 188 -20.14 22.57 4.63
N ALA A 189 -19.04 22.06 4.05
CA ALA A 189 -18.27 21.00 4.68
C ALA A 189 -17.31 21.56 5.74
N PRO A 190 -17.47 21.20 7.03
CA PRO A 190 -16.62 21.72 8.09
C PRO A 190 -15.17 21.22 7.90
N ARG A 191 -14.22 22.15 7.89
CA ARG A 191 -12.79 21.85 7.95
C ARG A 191 -12.41 21.67 9.42
N ILE A 192 -12.61 20.47 9.95
CA ILE A 192 -12.24 20.16 11.32
C ILE A 192 -10.72 19.95 11.41
N TYR A 193 -10.03 20.95 11.95
CA TYR A 193 -8.63 20.87 12.35
C TYR A 193 -8.57 20.62 13.85
N LEU A 194 -8.35 19.36 14.27
CA LEU A 194 -8.28 18.98 15.69
C LEU A 194 -7.28 19.82 16.53
N PRO A 195 -6.10 20.21 16.02
CA PRO A 195 -5.15 21.07 16.76
C PRO A 195 -5.73 22.42 17.23
N HIS A 196 -6.69 22.99 16.49
CA HIS A 196 -7.23 24.32 16.80
C HIS A 196 -8.36 24.27 17.86
N ALA A 197 -8.91 23.08 18.13
CA ALA A 197 -9.98 22.86 19.11
C ALA A 197 -9.47 22.30 20.46
N VAL A 198 -8.40 21.51 20.45
CA VAL A 198 -7.94 20.76 21.65
C VAL A 198 -6.49 21.08 22.02
N GLY A 199 -5.74 21.78 21.15
CA GLY A 199 -4.32 22.06 21.35
C GLY A 199 -3.42 20.94 20.84
N TRP A 200 -2.24 21.32 20.36
CA TRP A 200 -1.25 20.46 19.72
C TRP A 200 -0.87 19.22 20.56
N PHE A 201 -0.73 19.39 21.87
CA PHE A 201 -0.38 18.30 22.79
C PHE A 201 -1.50 17.25 22.91
N TRP A 202 -2.74 17.70 23.11
CA TRP A 202 -3.89 16.81 23.25
C TRP A 202 -4.26 16.11 21.94
N ALA A 203 -4.11 16.78 20.79
CA ALA A 203 -4.32 16.17 19.49
C ALA A 203 -3.35 14.99 19.25
N VAL A 204 -2.08 15.15 19.63
CA VAL A 204 -1.07 14.08 19.53
C VAL A 204 -1.40 12.95 20.51
N VAL A 205 -1.74 13.25 21.78
CA VAL A 205 -2.08 12.23 22.78
C VAL A 205 -3.30 11.41 22.37
N ILE A 206 -4.37 12.04 21.87
CA ILE A 206 -5.57 11.35 21.40
C ILE A 206 -5.24 10.46 20.20
N GLN A 207 -4.47 10.97 19.24
CA GLN A 207 -4.04 10.21 18.06
C GLN A 207 -3.24 8.97 18.47
N PHE A 208 -2.28 9.12 19.38
CA PHE A 208 -1.49 8.00 19.91
C PHE A 208 -2.36 7.01 20.69
N GLY A 209 -3.31 7.50 21.49
CA GLY A 209 -4.26 6.66 22.21
C GLY A 209 -5.10 5.80 21.27
N ILE A 210 -5.62 6.37 20.19
CA ILE A 210 -6.39 5.65 19.17
C ILE A 210 -5.53 4.60 18.46
N ILE A 211 -4.32 4.97 18.03
CA ILE A 211 -3.40 4.03 17.36
C ILE A 211 -3.04 2.87 18.30
N LEU A 212 -2.74 3.16 19.57
CA LEU A 212 -2.40 2.16 20.58
C LEU A 212 -3.59 1.25 20.89
N MET A 213 -4.81 1.80 20.96
CA MET A 213 -6.03 1.01 21.12
C MET A 213 -6.23 0.05 19.95
N ILE A 214 -6.10 0.53 18.71
CA ILE A 214 -6.26 -0.30 17.51
C ILE A 214 -5.14 -1.35 17.43
N TYR A 215 -3.91 -1.01 17.84
CA TYR A 215 -2.80 -1.94 17.93
C TYR A 215 -3.10 -3.06 18.93
N MET A 216 -3.53 -2.73 20.15
CA MET A 216 -3.92 -3.72 21.15
C MET A 216 -5.11 -4.57 20.68
N ALA A 217 -6.09 -3.97 20.01
CA ALA A 217 -7.21 -4.70 19.43
C ALA A 217 -6.74 -5.70 18.36
N ALA A 218 -5.80 -5.30 17.48
CA ALA A 218 -5.21 -6.18 16.48
C ALA A 218 -4.42 -7.34 17.14
N VAL A 219 -3.68 -7.07 18.22
CA VAL A 219 -2.94 -8.10 18.97
C VAL A 219 -3.91 -9.10 19.62
N LYS A 220 -4.91 -8.61 20.36
CA LYS A 220 -5.94 -9.47 20.98
C LYS A 220 -6.72 -10.28 19.95
N TRP A 221 -6.98 -9.70 18.78
CA TRP A 221 -7.67 -10.40 17.70
C TRP A 221 -6.81 -11.50 17.09
N GLN A 222 -5.50 -11.28 16.97
CA GLN A 222 -4.55 -12.32 16.56
C GLN A 222 -4.51 -13.45 17.59
N GLU A 223 -4.39 -13.14 18.89
CA GLU A 223 -4.36 -14.13 19.96
C GLU A 223 -5.63 -14.99 19.98
N LYS A 224 -6.79 -14.38 19.76
CA LYS A 224 -8.09 -15.08 19.71
C LYS A 224 -8.22 -16.02 18.50
N LYS A 225 -7.61 -15.68 17.36
CA LYS A 225 -7.74 -16.46 16.11
C LYS A 225 -6.65 -17.50 15.91
N LEU A 226 -5.40 -17.19 16.25
CA LEU A 226 -4.25 -18.09 16.01
C LEU A 226 -3.81 -18.86 17.27
N GLY A 227 -4.37 -18.54 18.44
CA GLY A 227 -3.83 -18.98 19.72
C GLY A 227 -2.49 -18.32 20.01
N SER A 228 -2.15 -18.13 21.28
CA SER A 228 -0.84 -17.60 21.68
C SER A 228 0.25 -18.51 21.12
N ARG A 229 0.90 -18.11 20.03
CA ARG A 229 2.17 -18.69 19.62
C ARG A 229 3.23 -17.74 20.14
N GLU A 230 3.69 -18.08 21.35
CA GLU A 230 4.92 -17.59 21.96
C GLU A 230 6.07 -17.58 20.96
#